data_AF-A2FWA4-F1
#
_entry.id   AF-A2FWA4-F1
#
_cell.length_a   1.000
_cell.length_b   1.000
_cell.length_c   1.000
_cell.angle_alpha   90.00
_cell.angle_beta   90.00
_cell.angle_gamma   90.00
#
_symmetry.space_group_name_H-M   'P 1'
#
loop_
_entity.id
_entity.type
_entity.pdbx_description
1 polymer ?
#
loop_
_entity_poly.entity_id
_entity_poly.type
_entity_poly.pdbx_seq_one_letter_code
_entity_poly.pdbx_strand_id
1 'polypeptide(L)'
;MATKDFARFTLEKCAFWHGILTINDSIVTSFFDIKFKKDVPDPDNYIAFVTNDIPAYPIAVTDNCHVSLNIENNISGNSNKIRVCDVNFSGSELQKMINEVPNAQNIDVETDTGEWSFSNQNGQWILRGISVYIQLSHLRKFVKDA
;
A
#
# COMPACT_ATOMS: atom_id res chain seq x y z
N MET A 1 -14.62 -18.18 8.25
CA MET A 1 -14.10 -16.95 7.62
C MET A 1 -14.01 -15.90 8.69
N ALA A 2 -12.80 -15.51 9.10
CA ALA A 2 -12.64 -14.38 10.00
C ALA A 2 -13.00 -13.10 9.22
N THR A 3 -13.90 -12.28 9.78
CA THR A 3 -14.15 -10.92 9.30
C THR A 3 -12.84 -10.15 9.38
N LYS A 4 -12.29 -9.71 8.23
CA LYS A 4 -11.17 -8.78 8.21
C LYS A 4 -11.70 -7.44 8.72
N ASP A 5 -11.46 -7.15 10.00
CA ASP A 5 -11.90 -5.91 10.63
C ASP A 5 -11.06 -4.74 10.08
N PHE A 6 -11.60 -4.08 9.05
CA PHE A 6 -11.04 -2.86 8.53
C PHE A 6 -11.44 -1.68 9.43
N ALA A 7 -10.45 -0.95 9.94
CA ALA A 7 -10.67 0.27 10.69
C ALA A 7 -10.37 1.51 9.82
N ARG A 8 -11.00 2.64 10.15
CA ARG A 8 -10.61 3.97 9.67
C ARG A 8 -10.10 4.77 10.86
N PHE A 9 -8.91 5.35 10.74
CA PHE A 9 -8.43 6.29 11.74
C PHE A 9 -9.03 7.68 11.53
N THR A 10 -9.44 8.32 12.63
CA THR A 10 -9.85 9.72 12.59
C THR A 10 -8.60 10.59 12.59
N LEU A 11 -8.37 11.29 11.49
CA LEU A 11 -7.31 12.29 11.36
C LEU A 11 -7.76 13.64 11.96
N GLU A 12 -6.80 14.53 12.20
CA GLU A 12 -7.09 15.92 12.56
C GLU A 12 -7.95 16.62 11.48
N LYS A 13 -8.66 17.68 11.88
CA LYS A 13 -9.49 18.46 10.96
C LYS A 13 -8.62 19.00 9.81
N CYS A 14 -9.09 18.83 8.57
CA CYS A 14 -8.39 19.21 7.33
C CYS A 14 -7.19 18.34 6.94
N ALA A 15 -6.93 17.23 7.66
CA ALA A 15 -5.96 16.23 7.26
C ALA A 15 -6.61 15.05 6.52
N PHE A 16 -5.94 14.56 5.49
CA PHE A 16 -6.34 13.38 4.73
C PHE A 16 -5.12 12.53 4.35
N TRP A 17 -5.37 11.26 4.10
CA TRP A 17 -4.35 10.35 3.60
C TRP A 17 -4.15 10.56 2.09
N HIS A 18 -2.90 10.69 1.67
CA HIS A 18 -2.51 10.83 0.28
C HIS A 18 -1.42 9.82 -0.04
N GLY A 19 -1.81 8.76 -0.75
CA GLY A 19 -0.85 7.78 -1.25
C GLY A 19 -0.50 8.05 -2.70
N ILE A 20 0.76 7.74 -3.05
CA ILE A 20 1.31 7.91 -4.38
C ILE A 20 1.96 6.58 -4.77
N LEU A 21 1.50 5.97 -5.85
CA LEU A 21 2.16 4.85 -6.52
C LEU A 21 2.96 5.39 -7.70
N THR A 22 4.24 5.07 -7.75
CA THR A 22 5.14 5.34 -8.88
C THR A 22 5.61 4.02 -9.47
N ILE A 23 5.58 3.86 -10.80
CA ILE A 23 6.16 2.71 -11.50
C ILE A 23 7.23 3.23 -12.47
N ASN A 24 8.47 2.74 -12.34
CA ASN A 24 9.62 3.11 -13.17
C ASN A 24 9.79 4.63 -13.36
N ASP A 25 9.55 5.41 -12.30
CA ASP A 25 9.63 6.88 -12.30
C ASP A 25 8.78 7.61 -13.36
N SER A 26 7.87 6.92 -14.03
CA SER A 26 7.16 7.43 -15.22
C SER A 26 5.64 7.39 -15.07
N ILE A 27 5.11 6.34 -14.44
CA ILE A 27 3.69 6.26 -14.11
C ILE A 27 3.52 6.71 -12.67
N VAL A 28 2.73 7.77 -12.46
CA VAL A 28 2.46 8.32 -11.12
C VAL A 28 0.95 8.37 -10.90
N THR A 29 0.49 7.70 -9.84
CA THR A 29 -0.93 7.63 -9.47
C THR A 29 -1.11 8.08 -8.04
N SER A 30 -2.06 9.00 -7.81
CA SER A 30 -2.51 9.32 -6.45
C SER A 30 -3.75 8.52 -6.10
N PHE A 31 -3.80 8.02 -4.87
CA PHE A 31 -4.97 7.32 -4.30
C PHE A 31 -5.29 7.86 -2.90
N PHE A 32 -6.57 7.78 -2.54
CA PHE A 32 -7.10 8.38 -1.30
C PHE A 32 -8.03 7.43 -0.52
N ASP A 33 -8.59 6.36 -1.14
CA ASP A 33 -9.31 5.33 -0.37
C ASP A 33 -8.34 4.42 0.35
N ILE A 34 -8.33 4.57 1.67
CA ILE A 34 -7.27 4.12 2.55
C ILE A 34 -7.93 3.47 3.75
N LYS A 35 -7.66 2.18 3.93
CA LYS A 35 -8.19 1.33 5.00
C LYS A 35 -7.06 0.82 5.87
N PHE A 36 -7.37 0.41 7.09
CA PHE A 36 -6.38 -0.14 8.01
C PHE A 36 -6.76 -1.55 8.43
N LYS A 37 -5.80 -2.48 8.47
CA LYS A 37 -5.95 -3.82 9.05
C LYS A 37 -4.90 -4.03 10.15
N LYS A 38 -5.29 -4.64 11.26
CA LYS A 38 -4.37 -5.06 12.34
C LYS A 38 -3.77 -6.44 12.11
N ASP A 39 -4.24 -7.16 11.11
CA ASP A 39 -3.72 -8.46 10.69
C ASP A 39 -2.40 -8.25 9.93
N VAL A 40 -1.32 -8.16 10.71
CA VAL A 40 0.07 -7.97 10.28
C VAL A 40 1.00 -8.83 11.16
N PRO A 41 2.24 -9.13 10.71
CA PRO A 41 3.14 -10.03 11.43
C PRO A 41 3.47 -9.61 12.89
N ASP A 42 3.50 -8.31 13.19
CA ASP A 42 3.72 -7.75 14.53
C ASP A 42 2.68 -6.65 14.84
N PRO A 43 1.47 -7.04 15.29
CA PRO A 43 0.34 -6.14 15.45
C PRO A 43 0.45 -5.17 16.63
N ASP A 44 1.39 -5.41 17.55
CA ASP A 44 1.64 -4.53 18.70
C ASP A 44 2.50 -3.31 18.30
N ASN A 45 3.29 -3.44 17.22
CA ASN A 45 4.16 -2.37 16.75
C ASN A 45 3.76 -1.83 15.36
N TYR A 46 3.01 -2.60 14.58
CA TYR A 46 2.65 -2.26 13.21
C TYR A 46 1.14 -2.29 12.97
N ILE A 47 0.74 -1.53 11.96
CA ILE A 47 -0.56 -1.61 11.34
C ILE A 47 -0.39 -1.63 9.83
N ALA A 48 -1.26 -2.34 9.12
CA ALA A 48 -1.26 -2.32 7.67
C ALA A 48 -2.20 -1.23 7.18
N PHE A 49 -1.66 -0.32 6.40
CA PHE A 49 -2.39 0.47 5.44
C PHE A 49 -2.81 -0.41 4.27
N VAL A 50 -4.03 -0.30 3.75
CA VAL A 50 -4.52 -1.10 2.61
C VAL A 50 -5.24 -0.19 1.63
N THR A 51 -4.91 -0.35 0.35
CA THR A 51 -5.69 0.21 -0.76
C THR A 51 -5.83 -0.78 -1.90
N ASN A 52 -7.02 -0.82 -2.50
CA ASN A 52 -7.28 -1.48 -3.78
C ASN A 52 -7.77 -0.44 -4.82
N ASP A 53 -7.74 0.85 -4.46
CA ASP A 53 -8.18 1.96 -5.31
C ASP A 53 -7.01 2.42 -6.19
N ILE A 54 -6.51 1.47 -6.98
CA ILE A 54 -5.41 1.68 -7.92
C ILE A 54 -5.87 1.22 -9.31
N PRO A 55 -5.50 1.94 -10.38
CA PRO A 55 -5.74 1.49 -11.74
C PRO A 55 -5.10 0.12 -12.00
N ALA A 56 -5.64 -0.58 -13.00
CA ALA A 56 -5.11 -1.86 -13.44
C ALA A 56 -3.74 -1.65 -14.11
N TYR A 57 -2.66 -1.86 -13.36
CA TYR A 57 -1.30 -1.77 -13.88
C TYR A 57 -0.71 -3.17 -14.13
N PRO A 58 -0.36 -3.51 -15.39
CA PRO A 58 0.44 -4.69 -15.65
C PRO A 58 1.86 -4.47 -15.13
N ILE A 59 2.39 -5.44 -14.39
CA ILE A 59 3.74 -5.39 -13.83
C ILE A 59 4.63 -6.40 -14.56
N ALA A 60 5.71 -5.90 -15.15
CA ALA A 60 6.75 -6.69 -15.77
C ALA A 60 7.89 -7.00 -14.77
N VAL A 61 8.72 -8.00 -15.10
CA VAL A 61 9.86 -8.42 -14.27
C VAL A 61 10.88 -7.30 -14.01
N THR A 62 10.99 -6.34 -14.93
CA THR A 62 11.91 -5.21 -14.84
C THR A 62 11.34 -4.01 -14.10
N ASP A 63 10.05 -4.04 -13.75
CA ASP A 63 9.39 -2.88 -13.15
C ASP A 63 9.77 -2.73 -11.69
N ASN A 64 9.88 -1.48 -11.24
CA ASN A 64 9.99 -1.13 -9.83
C ASN A 64 8.78 -0.27 -9.45
N CYS A 65 8.02 -0.78 -8.50
CA CYS A 65 6.89 -0.08 -7.91
C CYS A 65 7.36 0.59 -6.63
N HIS A 66 7.03 1.86 -6.47
CA HIS A 66 7.33 2.66 -5.29
C HIS A 66 6.04 3.24 -4.75
N VAL A 67 5.80 3.12 -3.45
CA VAL A 67 4.63 3.68 -2.78
C VAL A 67 5.08 4.62 -1.69
N SER A 68 4.63 5.86 -1.78
CA SER A 68 4.77 6.85 -0.73
C SER A 68 3.41 7.15 -0.12
N LEU A 69 3.28 6.96 1.19
CA LEU A 69 2.08 7.33 1.92
C LEU A 69 2.34 8.58 2.74
N ASN A 70 1.48 9.57 2.56
CA ASN A 70 1.56 10.86 3.23
C ASN A 70 0.27 11.16 3.99
N ILE A 71 0.41 11.93 5.07
CA ILE A 71 -0.70 12.70 5.63
C ILE A 71 -0.53 14.11 5.10
N GLU A 72 -1.53 14.59 4.39
CA GLU A 72 -1.58 15.95 3.88
C GLU A 72 -2.59 16.76 4.68
N ASN A 73 -2.17 17.94 5.12
CA ASN A 73 -3.02 18.90 5.79
C ASN A 73 -3.03 20.21 5.01
N ASN A 74 -4.22 20.71 4.69
CA ASN A 74 -4.39 21.98 4.02
C ASN A 74 -5.07 22.97 4.97
N ILE A 75 -4.26 23.83 5.58
CA ILE A 75 -4.74 24.91 6.47
C ILE A 75 -4.42 26.24 5.80
N SER A 76 -5.47 27.01 5.51
CA SER A 76 -5.37 28.39 5.03
C SER A 76 -4.51 28.55 3.75
N GLY A 77 -4.56 27.57 2.85
CA GLY A 77 -3.84 27.60 1.57
C GLY A 77 -2.39 27.11 1.63
N ASN A 78 -1.89 26.70 2.80
CA ASN A 78 -0.61 26.05 2.93
C ASN A 78 -0.82 24.53 3.04
N SER A 79 -0.35 23.78 2.03
CA SER A 79 -0.32 22.31 2.09
C SER A 79 0.95 21.86 2.80
N ASN A 80 0.80 21.18 3.93
CA ASN A 80 1.89 20.44 4.56
C ASN A 80 1.70 18.96 4.24
N LYS A 81 2.72 18.34 3.64
CA LYS A 81 2.76 16.90 3.37
C LYS A 81 3.78 16.25 4.29
N ILE A 82 3.33 15.28 5.06
CA ILE A 82 4.18 14.52 5.97
C ILE A 82 4.21 13.09 5.50
N ARG A 83 5.38 12.61 5.10
CA ARG A 83 5.57 11.22 4.70
C ARG A 83 5.53 10.32 5.93
N VAL A 84 4.65 9.34 5.89
CA VAL A 84 4.46 8.34 6.96
C VAL A 84 5.16 7.03 6.62
N CYS A 85 5.16 6.66 5.33
CA CYS A 85 5.78 5.44 4.87
C CYS A 85 6.27 5.58 3.42
N ASP A 86 7.25 4.77 3.09
CA ASP A 86 7.90 4.70 1.80
C ASP A 86 8.34 3.24 1.58
N VAL A 87 7.78 2.58 0.58
CA VAL A 87 8.06 1.16 0.29
C VAL A 87 8.29 0.92 -1.18
N ASN A 88 9.07 -0.11 -1.48
CA ASN A 88 9.39 -0.52 -2.83
C ASN A 88 9.02 -1.98 -3.03
N PHE A 89 8.68 -2.31 -4.27
CA PHE A 89 8.44 -3.67 -4.71
C PHE A 89 9.02 -3.86 -6.11
N SER A 90 9.79 -4.93 -6.29
CA SER A 90 10.37 -5.26 -7.58
C SER A 90 9.51 -6.29 -8.31
N GLY A 91 9.25 -6.07 -9.61
CA GLY A 91 8.61 -7.07 -10.47
C GLY A 91 9.37 -8.40 -10.52
N SER A 92 10.65 -8.43 -10.16
CA SER A 92 11.43 -9.65 -9.99
C SER A 92 10.96 -10.51 -8.81
N GLU A 93 10.41 -9.90 -7.75
CA GLU A 93 9.84 -10.61 -6.60
C GLU A 93 8.54 -11.30 -7.01
N LEU A 94 7.68 -10.60 -7.78
CA LEU A 94 6.51 -11.20 -8.40
C LEU A 94 6.89 -12.38 -9.31
N GLN A 95 7.92 -12.22 -10.14
CA GLN A 95 8.36 -13.28 -11.04
C GLN A 95 8.84 -14.55 -10.32
N LYS A 96 9.47 -14.42 -9.15
CA LYS A 96 9.84 -15.56 -8.32
C LYS A 96 8.59 -16.32 -7.88
N MET A 97 7.59 -15.62 -7.35
CA MET A 97 6.33 -16.23 -6.90
C MET A 97 5.54 -16.90 -8.04
N ILE A 98 5.54 -16.30 -9.23
CA ILE A 98 4.92 -16.91 -10.43
C ILE A 98 5.54 -18.27 -10.75
N ASN A 99 6.86 -18.40 -10.60
CA ASN A 99 7.58 -19.64 -10.88
C ASN A 99 7.37 -20.69 -9.77
N GLU A 100 7.22 -20.26 -8.52
CA GLU A 100 6.94 -21.14 -7.38
C GLU A 100 5.52 -21.69 -7.39
N VAL A 101 4.55 -20.90 -7.87
CA VAL A 101 3.13 -21.27 -7.91
C VAL A 101 2.61 -21.25 -9.35
N PRO A 102 3.05 -22.20 -10.20
CA PRO A 102 2.63 -22.24 -11.59
C PRO A 102 1.12 -22.44 -11.71
N ASN A 103 0.50 -21.75 -12.67
CA ASN A 103 -0.95 -21.72 -12.94
C ASN A 103 -1.81 -20.94 -11.93
N ALA A 104 -1.20 -20.24 -10.96
CA ALA A 104 -1.94 -19.32 -10.10
C ALA A 104 -2.70 -18.27 -10.93
N GLN A 105 -3.93 -17.97 -10.52
CA GLN A 105 -4.72 -16.86 -11.07
C GLN A 105 -4.59 -15.60 -10.24
N ASN A 106 -4.26 -15.74 -8.95
CA ASN A 106 -3.98 -14.63 -8.05
C ASN A 106 -2.72 -14.99 -7.24
N ILE A 107 -1.89 -14.00 -6.98
CA ILE A 107 -0.68 -14.12 -6.15
C ILE A 107 -0.68 -12.94 -5.20
N ASP A 108 -0.51 -13.22 -3.91
CA ASP A 108 -0.15 -12.23 -2.91
C ASP A 108 1.33 -12.43 -2.60
N VAL A 109 2.12 -11.36 -2.71
CA VAL A 109 3.55 -11.36 -2.39
C VAL A 109 3.75 -10.59 -1.10
N GLU A 110 4.12 -11.31 -0.04
CA GLU A 110 4.48 -10.71 1.24
C GLU A 110 5.97 -10.33 1.25
N THR A 111 6.26 -9.14 1.75
CA THR A 111 7.60 -8.61 2.00
C THR A 111 7.69 -8.09 3.43
N ASP A 112 8.90 -7.75 3.88
CA ASP A 112 9.11 -7.16 5.21
C ASP A 112 8.35 -5.83 5.41
N THR A 113 7.92 -5.19 4.31
CA THR A 113 7.30 -3.86 4.32
C THR A 113 5.82 -3.88 3.96
N GLY A 114 5.26 -5.02 3.59
CA GLY A 114 3.87 -5.09 3.18
C GLY A 114 3.50 -6.33 2.39
N GLU A 115 2.34 -6.29 1.76
CA GLU A 115 1.77 -7.36 0.95
C GLU A 115 1.23 -6.76 -0.34
N TRP A 116 1.54 -7.38 -1.47
CA TRP A 116 1.19 -6.90 -2.81
C TRP A 116 0.36 -7.95 -3.53
N SER A 117 -0.86 -7.58 -3.91
CA SER A 117 -1.83 -8.50 -4.51
C SER A 117 -1.90 -8.34 -6.02
N PHE A 118 -1.82 -9.46 -6.73
CA PHE A 118 -1.82 -9.51 -8.19
C PHE A 118 -2.85 -10.52 -8.71
N SER A 119 -3.41 -10.22 -9.89
CA SER A 119 -4.26 -11.15 -10.63
C SER A 119 -3.72 -11.35 -12.04
N ASN A 120 -3.66 -12.59 -12.51
CA ASN A 120 -3.36 -12.89 -13.91
C ASN A 120 -4.60 -12.58 -14.77
N GLN A 121 -4.42 -11.76 -15.80
CA GLN A 121 -5.43 -11.53 -16.83
C GLN A 121 -4.78 -11.72 -18.19
N ASN A 122 -5.18 -12.77 -18.90
CA ASN A 122 -4.72 -13.09 -20.24
C ASN A 122 -3.18 -13.14 -20.36
N GLY A 123 -2.50 -13.68 -19.35
CA GLY A 123 -1.05 -13.82 -19.32
C GLY A 123 -0.29 -12.59 -18.79
N GLN A 124 -0.98 -11.52 -18.41
CA GLN A 124 -0.39 -10.35 -17.76
C GLN A 124 -0.74 -10.33 -16.27
N TRP A 125 0.25 -10.06 -15.43
CA TRP A 125 0.03 -9.91 -13.99
C TRP A 125 -0.29 -8.46 -13.65
N ILE A 126 -1.51 -8.25 -13.17
CA ILE A 126 -2.06 -6.93 -12.88
C ILE A 126 -2.00 -6.69 -11.38
N LEU A 127 -1.44 -5.56 -10.96
CA LEU A 127 -1.49 -5.11 -9.57
C LEU A 127 -2.93 -4.74 -9.18
N ARG A 128 -3.42 -5.30 -8.06
CA ARG A 128 -4.80 -5.17 -7.59
C ARG A 128 -4.94 -4.57 -6.20
N GLY A 129 -3.93 -4.74 -5.36
CA GLY A 129 -3.98 -4.29 -3.99
C GLY A 129 -2.58 -4.08 -3.45
N ILE A 130 -2.46 -3.10 -2.58
CA ILE A 130 -1.23 -2.80 -1.87
C ILE A 130 -1.59 -2.70 -0.39
N SER A 131 -0.90 -3.47 0.42
CA SER A 131 -0.89 -3.36 1.87
C SER A 131 0.51 -2.96 2.32
N VAL A 132 0.64 -1.92 3.14
CA VAL A 132 1.92 -1.40 3.60
C VAL A 132 1.95 -1.41 5.13
N TYR A 133 2.99 -2.02 5.70
CA TYR A 133 3.19 -2.07 7.15
C TYR A 133 3.77 -0.75 7.66
N ILE A 134 3.10 -0.14 8.61
CA ILE A 134 3.46 1.15 9.20
C ILE A 134 3.65 0.97 10.69
N GLN A 135 4.80 1.42 11.21
CA GLN A 135 5.03 1.45 12.65
C GLN A 135 4.08 2.42 13.33
N LEU A 136 3.41 1.98 14.40
CA LEU A 136 2.49 2.80 15.20
C LEU A 136 3.20 4.05 15.76
N SER A 137 4.50 3.95 16.09
CA SER A 137 5.32 5.09 16.54
C SER A 137 5.35 6.25 15.55
N HIS A 138 5.27 5.97 14.24
CA HIS A 138 5.20 6.99 13.19
C HIS A 138 3.80 7.63 13.09
N LEU A 139 2.77 6.94 13.56
CA LEU A 139 1.37 7.38 13.54
C LEU A 139 0.96 8.19 14.76
N ARG A 140 1.56 7.93 15.93
CA ARG A 140 1.22 8.57 17.22
C ARG A 140 1.25 10.10 17.22
N LYS A 141 1.98 10.72 16.28
CA LYS A 141 2.01 12.18 16.13
C LYS A 141 0.79 12.75 15.39
N PHE A 142 0.02 11.91 14.70
CA PHE A 142 -1.02 12.32 13.75
C PHE A 142 -2.38 11.65 13.97
N VAL A 143 -2.39 10.53 14.68
CA VAL A 143 -3.58 9.73 14.98
C VAL A 143 -3.67 9.60 16.50
N LYS A 144 -4.71 10.19 17.09
CA LYS A 144 -4.91 10.24 18.55
C LYS A 144 -5.15 8.87 19.21
N ASP A 145 -5.54 7.88 18.39
CA ASP A 145 -5.93 6.52 18.83
C ASP A 145 -4.96 5.42 18.33
N ALA A 146 -3.72 5.78 17.95
CA ALA A 146 -2.67 4.87 17.47
C ALA A 146 -1.63 4.50 18.54
#